data_AF-A0A3P6AYH7-F1
#
_entry.id   AF-A0A3P6AYH7-F1
#
_cell.length_a   1.000
_cell.length_b   1.000
_cell.length_c   1.000
_cell.angle_alpha   90.00
_cell.angle_beta   90.00
_cell.angle_gamma   90.00
#
_symmetry.space_group_name_H-M   'P 1'
#
loop_
_entity.id
_entity.type
_entity.pdbx_description
1 polymer ?
#
loop_
_entity_poly.entity_id
_entity_poly.type
_entity_poly.pdbx_seq_one_letter_code
_entity_poly.pdbx_strand_id
1 'polypeptide(L)'
;MFTNPRNLNFFHSMASTYGTHVWFDTIATMVLKKDGPRQITEVEKVLRWKILGYNGAIPIHVIIDENHQKVTATYKKVKVKYMKVFEGSWKMEPLYVDQERLCKSRSQISEEEYKKCSGGKGRIGSKVTMEHIFQPSSLLNVPPVSWFIRGIAVKVTKALLQDLREYVIRMNKMKGAGEK
;
A
#
# COMPACT_ATOMS: atom_id res chain seq x y z
N MET A 1 -1.76 -2.22 4.58
CA MET A 1 -1.54 -3.16 3.45
C MET A 1 -0.77 -4.38 3.91
N PHE A 2 0.43 -4.22 4.48
CA PHE A 2 1.19 -5.34 5.05
C PHE A 2 0.71 -5.76 6.45
N THR A 3 0.18 -4.83 7.24
CA THR A 3 -0.38 -5.06 8.59
C THR A 3 -1.84 -5.53 8.61
N ASN A 4 -2.47 -5.71 7.45
CA ASN A 4 -3.82 -6.30 7.41
C ASN A 4 -3.70 -7.81 7.63
N PRO A 5 -4.35 -8.38 8.68
CA PRO A 5 -4.34 -9.81 8.96
C PRO A 5 -5.19 -10.61 7.95
N ARG A 6 -6.06 -9.94 7.19
CA ARG A 6 -6.82 -10.60 6.11
C ARG A 6 -5.87 -10.80 4.93
N ASN A 7 -5.72 -12.05 4.50
CA ASN A 7 -5.09 -12.41 3.23
C ASN A 7 -5.89 -11.75 2.10
N LEU A 8 -5.51 -10.53 1.76
CA LEU A 8 -6.11 -9.79 0.66
C LEU A 8 -5.49 -10.32 -0.62
N ASN A 9 -6.34 -10.89 -1.47
CA ASN A 9 -6.00 -11.25 -2.84
C ASN A 9 -5.82 -9.95 -3.64
N PHE A 10 -4.67 -9.30 -3.47
CA PHE A 10 -4.20 -8.23 -4.35
C PHE A 10 -3.77 -8.85 -5.70
N PHE A 11 -3.76 -8.05 -6.76
CA PHE A 11 -3.41 -8.39 -8.15
C PHE A 11 -4.51 -9.03 -9.02
N HIS A 12 -5.79 -8.78 -8.71
CA HIS A 12 -6.87 -9.16 -9.63
C HIS A 12 -6.73 -8.47 -10.99
N SER A 13 -6.33 -7.18 -11.01
CA SER A 13 -6.12 -6.43 -12.26
C SER A 13 -4.95 -6.96 -13.09
N MET A 14 -3.91 -7.51 -12.45
CA MET A 14 -2.76 -8.09 -13.14
C MET A 14 -3.06 -9.49 -13.70
N ALA A 15 -3.85 -10.27 -12.96
CA ALA A 15 -4.31 -11.57 -13.40
C ALA A 15 -5.17 -11.48 -14.67
N SER A 16 -6.08 -10.49 -14.73
CA SER A 16 -6.92 -10.28 -15.91
C SER A 16 -6.16 -9.71 -17.12
N THR A 17 -5.16 -8.85 -16.89
CA THR A 17 -4.47 -8.14 -17.98
C THR A 17 -3.28 -8.93 -18.56
N TYR A 18 -2.56 -9.69 -17.73
CA TYR A 18 -1.30 -10.34 -18.11
C TYR A 18 -1.29 -11.85 -17.86
N GLY A 19 -2.43 -12.46 -17.50
CA GLY A 19 -2.52 -13.88 -17.13
C GLY A 19 -1.63 -14.26 -15.94
N THR A 20 -1.21 -13.27 -15.16
CA THR A 20 -0.22 -13.41 -14.09
C THR A 20 -0.93 -13.37 -12.75
N HIS A 21 -1.06 -14.53 -12.12
CA HIS A 21 -1.64 -14.62 -10.79
C HIS A 21 -0.53 -14.34 -9.79
N VAL A 22 -0.73 -13.33 -8.95
CA VAL A 22 0.16 -12.99 -7.85
C VAL A 22 -0.67 -12.95 -6.59
N TRP A 23 -0.19 -13.57 -5.52
CA TRP A 23 -0.89 -13.58 -4.24
C TRP A 23 0.08 -13.40 -3.08
N PHE A 24 -0.42 -12.75 -2.04
CA PHE A 24 0.29 -12.53 -0.79
C PHE A 24 -0.36 -13.38 0.30
N ASP A 25 0.33 -14.42 0.73
CA ASP A 25 -0.08 -15.22 1.88
C ASP A 25 0.59 -14.67 3.14
N THR A 26 -0.20 -14.43 4.20
CA THR A 26 0.34 -14.09 5.51
C THR A 26 0.74 -15.37 6.23
N ILE A 27 2.02 -15.47 6.59
CA ILE A 27 2.51 -16.57 7.45
C ILE A 27 2.31 -16.16 8.90
N ALA A 28 2.90 -15.03 9.29
CA ALA A 28 2.92 -14.58 10.66
C ALA A 28 2.83 -13.06 10.73
N THR A 29 2.21 -12.56 11.79
CA THR A 29 2.17 -11.14 12.14
C THR A 29 2.27 -11.04 13.64
N MET A 30 3.37 -10.48 14.12
CA MET A 30 3.69 -10.40 15.55
C MET A 30 3.89 -8.94 15.93
N VAL A 31 3.15 -8.48 16.94
CA VAL A 31 3.33 -7.13 17.48
C VAL A 31 4.48 -7.18 18.48
N LEU A 32 5.64 -6.63 18.09
CA LEU A 32 6.84 -6.62 18.93
C LEU A 32 6.73 -5.60 20.06
N LYS A 33 6.15 -4.42 19.74
CA LYS A 33 6.03 -3.33 20.70
C LYS A 33 4.80 -2.47 20.39
N LYS A 34 4.12 -2.02 21.45
CA LYS A 34 3.01 -1.07 21.36
C LYS A 34 3.20 0.04 22.39
N ASP A 35 3.72 1.17 21.93
CA ASP A 35 3.98 2.36 22.73
C ASP A 35 2.92 3.42 22.39
N GLY A 36 1.73 3.31 22.97
CA GLY A 36 0.62 4.24 22.75
C GLY A 36 0.22 4.33 21.26
N PRO A 37 0.41 5.49 20.58
CA PRO A 37 0.09 5.65 19.17
C PRO A 37 1.09 4.99 18.22
N ARG A 38 2.25 4.53 18.71
CA ARG A 38 3.28 3.87 17.91
C ARG A 38 3.22 2.35 18.11
N GLN A 39 3.27 1.61 17.01
CA GLN A 39 3.22 0.15 17.01
C GLN A 39 4.29 -0.42 16.07
N ILE A 40 5.15 -1.28 16.59
CA ILE A 40 6.16 -2.01 15.83
C ILE A 40 5.67 -3.44 15.65
N THR A 41 5.49 -3.84 14.40
CA THR A 41 4.97 -5.15 14.02
C THR A 41 5.91 -5.84 13.05
N GLU A 42 6.28 -7.07 13.37
CA GLU A 42 7.01 -7.96 12.49
C GLU A 42 6.02 -8.75 11.63
N VAL A 43 6.25 -8.76 10.32
CA VAL A 43 5.35 -9.37 9.36
C VAL A 43 6.14 -10.30 8.45
N GLU A 44 5.66 -11.52 8.36
CA GLU A 44 6.14 -12.53 7.43
C GLU A 44 5.03 -12.86 6.42
N LYS A 45 5.32 -12.64 5.14
CA LYS A 45 4.43 -12.99 4.03
C LYS A 45 5.17 -13.75 2.95
N VAL A 46 4.45 -14.51 2.15
CA VAL A 46 4.99 -15.11 0.92
C VAL A 46 4.31 -14.47 -0.26
N LEU A 47 5.11 -13.89 -1.15
CA LEU A 47 4.68 -13.49 -2.47
C LEU A 47 4.78 -14.71 -3.39
N ARG A 48 3.64 -15.25 -3.80
CA ARG A 48 3.59 -16.33 -4.77
C ARG A 48 3.14 -15.79 -6.10
N TRP A 49 3.70 -16.31 -7.18
CA TRP A 49 3.29 -15.95 -8.53
C TRP A 49 3.21 -17.17 -9.43
N LYS A 50 2.39 -17.03 -10.46
CA LYS A 50 2.30 -17.96 -11.59
C LYS A 50 2.41 -17.16 -12.88
N ILE A 51 3.51 -17.36 -13.61
CA ILE A 51 3.80 -16.70 -14.90
C ILE A 51 4.18 -17.79 -15.90
N LEU A 52 3.43 -17.89 -17.00
CA LEU A 52 3.73 -18.80 -18.13
C LEU A 52 4.03 -20.26 -17.70
N GLY A 53 3.25 -20.80 -16.76
CA GLY A 53 3.40 -22.18 -16.27
C GLY A 53 4.44 -22.38 -15.16
N TYR A 54 5.28 -21.39 -14.88
CA TYR A 54 6.22 -21.43 -13.75
C TYR A 54 5.59 -20.85 -12.50
N ASN A 55 5.74 -21.60 -11.40
CA ASN A 55 5.34 -21.16 -10.07
C ASN A 55 6.59 -20.68 -9.31
N GLY A 56 6.51 -19.50 -8.72
CA GLY A 56 7.57 -18.97 -7.86
C GLY A 56 7.01 -18.48 -6.53
N ALA A 57 7.87 -18.49 -5.51
CA ALA A 57 7.55 -17.97 -4.17
C ALA A 57 8.75 -17.19 -3.63
N ILE A 58 8.52 -15.94 -3.21
CA ILE A 58 9.49 -15.13 -2.47
C ILE A 58 8.96 -14.92 -1.05
N PRO A 59 9.67 -15.43 -0.02
CA PRO A 59 9.39 -15.04 1.35
C PRO A 59 9.82 -13.59 1.56
N ILE A 60 8.95 -12.83 2.21
CA ILE A 60 9.10 -11.42 2.53
C ILE A 60 8.92 -11.29 4.04
N HIS A 61 10.02 -10.98 4.71
CA HIS A 61 10.07 -10.77 6.14
C HIS A 61 10.50 -9.33 6.41
N VAL A 62 9.59 -8.55 6.97
CA VAL A 62 9.74 -7.11 7.16
C VAL A 62 9.30 -6.71 8.57
N ILE A 63 9.94 -5.69 9.12
CA ILE A 63 9.48 -4.99 10.32
C ILE A 63 8.80 -3.70 9.86
N ILE A 64 7.64 -3.42 10.43
CA ILE A 64 6.80 -2.27 10.16
C ILE A 64 6.70 -1.45 11.44
N ASP A 65 6.98 -0.16 11.33
CA ASP A 65 6.81 0.81 12.39
C ASP A 65 5.68 1.77 11.99
N GLU A 66 4.52 1.60 12.61
CA GLU A 66 3.31 2.37 12.36
C GLU A 66 3.12 3.43 13.44
N ASN A 67 2.78 4.66 13.04
CA ASN A 67 2.35 5.73 13.92
C ASN A 67 0.90 6.08 13.59
N HIS A 68 -0.02 5.68 14.47
CA HIS A 68 -1.45 5.85 14.28
C HIS A 68 -1.91 7.29 14.48
N GLN A 69 -1.16 8.13 15.21
CA GLN A 69 -1.49 9.54 15.38
C GLN A 69 -1.23 10.35 14.10
N LYS A 70 -0.09 10.09 13.45
CA LYS A 70 0.29 10.75 12.19
C LYS A 70 -0.18 10.01 10.95
N VAL A 71 -0.74 8.82 11.12
CA VAL A 71 -1.18 7.91 10.05
C VAL A 71 -0.08 7.67 9.01
N THR A 72 1.12 7.42 9.53
CA THR A 72 2.34 7.12 8.76
C THR A 72 2.84 5.75 9.15
N ALA A 73 3.46 5.04 8.21
CA ALA A 73 4.27 3.89 8.57
C ALA A 73 5.55 3.82 7.73
N THR A 74 6.54 3.18 8.30
CA THR A 74 7.77 2.79 7.60
C THR A 74 7.94 1.29 7.71
N TYR A 75 8.56 0.68 6.71
CA TYR A 75 8.90 -0.73 6.76
C TYR A 75 10.32 -0.94 6.24
N LYS A 76 11.01 -1.90 6.85
CA LYS A 76 12.37 -2.31 6.49
C LYS A 76 12.44 -3.81 6.45
N LYS A 77 13.22 -4.34 5.51
CA LYS A 77 13.46 -5.78 5.45
C LYS A 77 14.24 -6.29 6.65
N VAL A 78 13.80 -7.43 7.15
CA VAL A 78 14.63 -8.36 7.91
C VAL A 78 15.27 -9.34 6.94
N LYS A 79 14.44 -9.98 6.10
CA LYS A 79 14.89 -10.96 5.11
C LYS A 79 13.95 -10.97 3.91
N VAL A 80 14.50 -10.68 2.73
CA VAL A 80 13.77 -10.79 1.45
C VAL A 80 14.70 -11.42 0.44
N LYS A 81 14.29 -12.54 -0.16
CA LYS A 81 15.13 -13.25 -1.13
C LYS A 81 15.39 -12.36 -2.35
N TYR A 82 16.64 -12.36 -2.84
CA TYR A 82 17.08 -11.61 -4.02
C TYR A 82 17.05 -10.07 -3.91
N MET A 83 16.79 -9.52 -2.71
CA MET A 83 16.77 -8.07 -2.48
C MET A 83 17.83 -7.66 -1.46
N LYS A 84 18.77 -6.81 -1.89
CA LYS A 84 19.77 -6.15 -1.04
C LYS A 84 19.15 -5.01 -0.22
N VAL A 85 18.21 -4.26 -0.78
CA VAL A 85 17.44 -3.23 -0.08
C VAL A 85 15.96 -3.48 -0.36
N PHE A 86 15.13 -3.39 0.67
CA PHE A 86 13.69 -3.44 0.54
C PHE A 86 13.11 -2.69 1.74
N GLU A 87 12.84 -1.42 1.53
CA GLU A 87 12.29 -0.52 2.53
C GLU A 87 11.29 0.44 1.88
N GLY A 88 10.52 1.12 2.71
CA GLY A 88 9.64 2.14 2.22
C GLY A 88 8.86 2.80 3.33
N SER A 89 8.07 3.77 2.93
CA SER A 89 7.21 4.53 3.80
C SER A 89 5.87 4.74 3.12
N TRP A 90 4.84 4.93 3.93
CA TRP A 90 3.60 5.48 3.44
C TRP A 90 3.04 6.47 4.45
N LYS A 91 2.38 7.49 3.91
CA LYS A 91 1.72 8.56 4.65
C LYS A 91 0.32 8.73 4.09
N MET A 92 -0.67 8.84 4.97
CA MET A 92 -2.05 9.12 4.58
C MET A 92 -2.47 10.48 5.10
N GLU A 93 -3.02 11.31 4.22
CA GLU A 93 -3.48 12.66 4.53
C GLU A 93 -4.90 12.85 3.99
N PRO A 94 -5.73 13.71 4.64
CA PRO A 94 -7.03 14.06 4.09
C PRO A 94 -6.87 14.81 2.77
N LEU A 95 -7.77 14.52 1.82
CA LEU A 95 -7.87 15.20 0.53
C LEU A 95 -9.24 15.86 0.42
N TYR A 96 -9.28 17.18 0.48
CA TYR A 96 -10.51 17.95 0.39
C TYR A 96 -10.91 18.14 -1.09
N VAL A 97 -11.67 17.19 -1.63
CA VAL A 97 -11.94 17.06 -3.07
C VAL A 97 -12.66 18.27 -3.65
N ASP A 98 -13.60 18.86 -2.89
CA ASP A 98 -14.43 19.97 -3.34
C ASP A 98 -13.91 21.33 -2.86
N GLN A 99 -12.67 21.40 -2.34
CA GLN A 99 -12.09 22.61 -1.76
C GLN A 99 -12.08 23.80 -2.73
N GLU A 100 -11.58 23.60 -3.95
CA GLU A 100 -11.51 24.69 -4.95
C GLU A 100 -12.90 25.21 -5.31
N ARG A 101 -13.89 24.31 -5.46
CA ARG A 101 -15.26 24.65 -5.85
C ARG A 101 -16.05 25.31 -4.73
N LEU A 102 -15.93 24.82 -3.49
CA LEU A 102 -16.77 25.24 -2.37
C LEU A 102 -16.13 26.33 -1.50
N CYS A 103 -14.81 26.33 -1.37
CA CYS A 103 -14.12 27.15 -0.37
C CYS A 103 -13.27 28.27 -0.97
N LYS A 104 -13.12 28.34 -2.30
CA LYS A 104 -12.39 29.39 -3.06
C LYS A 104 -10.97 29.69 -2.53
N SER A 105 -10.37 28.81 -1.72
CA SER A 105 -9.07 29.03 -1.06
C SER A 105 -7.94 28.37 -1.85
N ARG A 106 -6.74 28.99 -1.82
CA ARG A 106 -5.52 28.52 -2.51
C ARG A 106 -4.54 27.74 -1.61
N SER A 107 -4.87 27.48 -0.35
CA SER A 107 -3.92 26.92 0.63
C SER A 107 -4.53 25.84 1.54
N GLN A 108 -3.66 25.12 2.23
CA GLN A 108 -4.01 24.09 3.22
C GLN A 108 -5.02 24.63 4.23
N ILE A 109 -6.21 24.01 4.27
CA ILE A 109 -7.28 24.30 5.24
C ILE A 109 -7.38 23.17 6.25
N SER A 110 -7.81 23.47 7.47
CA SER A 110 -8.10 22.42 8.46
C SER A 110 -9.40 21.68 8.13
N GLU A 111 -9.66 20.54 8.77
CA GLU A 111 -10.91 19.80 8.57
C GLU A 111 -12.13 20.60 9.06
N GLU A 112 -11.97 21.34 10.16
CA GLU A 112 -13.01 22.21 10.74
C GLU A 112 -13.34 23.37 9.79
N GLU A 113 -12.31 24.01 9.23
CA GLU A 113 -12.46 25.05 8.23
C GLU A 113 -13.13 24.50 6.97
N TYR A 114 -12.73 23.32 6.51
CA TYR A 114 -13.35 22.67 5.35
C TYR A 114 -14.83 22.38 5.58
N LYS A 115 -15.20 21.86 6.76
CA LYS A 115 -16.61 21.62 7.11
C LYS A 115 -17.42 22.92 7.12
N LYS A 116 -16.86 24.01 7.65
CA LYS A 116 -17.50 25.32 7.70
C LYS A 116 -17.70 25.91 6.30
N CYS A 117 -16.66 25.94 5.46
CA CYS A 117 -16.76 26.55 4.13
C CYS A 117 -17.56 25.70 3.13
N SER A 118 -17.52 24.37 3.26
CA SER A 118 -18.31 23.47 2.42
C SER A 118 -19.78 23.34 2.85
N GLY A 119 -20.17 23.98 3.96
CA GLY A 119 -21.50 23.82 4.57
C GLY A 119 -21.82 22.37 4.94
N GLY A 120 -20.80 21.59 5.31
CA GLY A 120 -20.90 20.16 5.62
C GLY A 120 -21.15 19.24 4.42
N LYS A 121 -21.22 19.77 3.18
CA LYS A 121 -21.51 18.99 1.96
C LYS A 121 -20.26 18.58 1.18
N GLY A 122 -19.09 19.04 1.58
CA GLY A 122 -17.83 18.76 0.89
C GLY A 122 -17.38 17.32 1.08
N ARG A 123 -16.93 16.67 0.00
CA ARG A 123 -16.38 15.31 0.09
C ARG A 123 -14.96 15.33 0.62
N ILE A 124 -14.63 14.40 1.51
CA ILE A 124 -13.28 14.18 2.04
C ILE A 124 -12.79 12.83 1.50
N GLY A 125 -11.69 12.85 0.77
CA GLY A 125 -10.95 11.67 0.36
C GLY A 125 -9.72 11.45 1.22
N SER A 126 -8.99 10.37 0.94
CA SER A 126 -7.68 10.11 1.53
C SER A 126 -6.62 10.09 0.43
N LYS A 127 -5.60 10.92 0.56
CA LYS A 127 -4.40 10.89 -0.28
C LYS A 127 -3.36 10.03 0.40
N VAL A 128 -2.96 8.95 -0.27
CA VAL A 128 -1.90 8.06 0.21
C VAL A 128 -0.65 8.32 -0.63
N THR A 129 0.42 8.73 0.02
CA THR A 129 1.75 8.86 -0.59
C THR A 129 2.57 7.65 -0.14
N MET A 130 3.08 6.87 -1.09
CA MET A 130 3.90 5.69 -0.82
C MET A 130 5.25 5.84 -1.50
N GLU A 131 6.32 5.63 -0.73
CA GLU A 131 7.68 5.52 -1.22
C GLU A 131 8.15 4.09 -1.04
N HIS A 132 8.75 3.54 -2.09
CA HIS A 132 9.28 2.18 -2.08
C HIS A 132 10.68 2.19 -2.67
N ILE A 133 11.65 1.76 -1.86
CA ILE A 133 13.06 1.67 -2.21
C ILE A 133 13.41 0.19 -2.24
N PHE A 134 13.79 -0.29 -3.42
CA PHE A 134 14.24 -1.66 -3.61
C PHE A 134 15.57 -1.67 -4.38
N GLN A 135 16.43 -2.60 -4.00
CA GLN A 135 17.68 -2.86 -4.71
C GLN A 135 17.85 -4.37 -4.85
N PRO A 136 17.90 -4.92 -6.08
CA PRO A 136 18.21 -6.32 -6.29
C PRO A 136 19.62 -6.69 -5.80
N SER A 137 19.84 -7.96 -5.48
CA SER A 137 21.19 -8.49 -5.19
C SER A 137 22.15 -8.28 -6.39
N SER A 138 23.46 -8.22 -6.12
CA SER A 138 24.52 -7.78 -7.06
C SER A 138 24.36 -8.28 -8.51
N LEU A 139 24.19 -9.58 -8.72
CA LEU A 139 24.08 -10.18 -10.05
C LEU A 139 22.84 -9.73 -10.86
N LEU A 140 21.79 -9.25 -10.17
CA LEU A 140 20.54 -8.78 -10.79
C LEU A 140 20.49 -7.24 -10.93
N ASN A 141 21.46 -6.53 -10.34
CA ASN A 141 21.50 -5.06 -10.33
C ASN A 141 22.30 -4.46 -11.50
N VAL A 142 22.71 -5.28 -12.47
CA VAL A 142 23.44 -4.82 -13.67
C VAL A 142 22.49 -4.61 -14.86
N PRO A 143 22.65 -3.54 -15.67
CA PRO A 143 21.95 -3.41 -16.93
C PRO A 143 22.30 -4.56 -17.90
N PRO A 144 21.38 -5.00 -18.78
CA PRO A 144 20.00 -4.54 -18.96
C PRO A 144 18.99 -5.15 -17.98
N VAL A 145 19.41 -6.15 -17.19
CA VAL A 145 18.55 -6.92 -16.29
C VAL A 145 17.91 -6.02 -15.21
N SER A 146 18.69 -5.09 -14.65
CA SER A 146 18.19 -4.16 -13.64
C SER A 146 17.09 -3.23 -14.16
N TRP A 147 17.14 -2.82 -15.43
CA TRP A 147 16.09 -2.01 -16.06
C TRP A 147 14.79 -2.79 -16.21
N PHE A 148 14.90 -4.06 -16.62
CA PHE A 148 13.75 -4.95 -16.74
C PHE A 148 13.09 -5.19 -15.38
N ILE A 149 13.87 -5.53 -14.35
CA ILE A 149 13.37 -5.74 -12.98
C ILE A 149 12.70 -4.46 -12.46
N ARG A 150 13.32 -3.30 -12.68
CA ARG A 150 12.74 -2.00 -12.29
C ARG A 150 11.41 -1.74 -13.00
N GLY A 151 11.33 -2.01 -14.30
CA GLY A 151 10.11 -1.85 -15.09
C GLY A 151 8.97 -2.74 -14.57
N ILE A 152 9.28 -4.02 -14.26
CA ILE A 152 8.32 -4.94 -13.66
C ILE A 152 7.88 -4.44 -12.27
N ALA A 153 8.83 -4.11 -11.39
CA ALA A 153 8.52 -3.66 -10.04
C ALA A 153 7.58 -2.45 -10.05
N VAL A 154 7.85 -1.45 -10.91
CA VAL A 154 6.97 -0.26 -11.05
C VAL A 154 5.57 -0.65 -11.54
N LYS A 155 5.45 -1.54 -12.54
CA LYS A 155 4.14 -2.00 -13.02
C LYS A 155 3.37 -2.76 -11.93
N VAL A 156 4.07 -3.63 -11.19
CA VAL A 156 3.50 -4.44 -10.11
C VAL A 156 3.00 -3.56 -8.97
N THR A 157 3.82 -2.61 -8.52
CA THR A 157 3.41 -1.67 -7.46
C THR A 157 2.21 -0.82 -7.88
N LYS A 158 2.15 -0.36 -9.13
CA LYS A 158 1.00 0.40 -9.65
C LYS A 158 -0.30 -0.41 -9.65
N ALA A 159 -0.24 -1.65 -10.15
CA ALA A 159 -1.40 -2.54 -10.15
C ALA A 159 -1.90 -2.81 -8.72
N LEU A 160 -0.97 -3.04 -7.79
CA LEU A 160 -1.31 -3.25 -6.39
C LEU A 160 -2.02 -2.04 -5.77
N LEU A 161 -1.56 -0.82 -6.06
CA LEU A 161 -2.18 0.40 -5.56
C LEU A 161 -3.58 0.61 -6.14
N GLN A 162 -3.79 0.26 -7.41
CA GLN A 162 -5.11 0.30 -8.05
C GLN A 162 -6.07 -0.69 -7.38
N ASP A 163 -5.65 -1.92 -7.16
CA ASP A 163 -6.45 -2.94 -6.49
C ASP A 163 -6.79 -2.53 -5.05
N LEU A 164 -5.84 -1.93 -4.32
CA LEU A 164 -6.10 -1.40 -2.99
C LEU A 164 -7.18 -0.31 -3.02
N ARG A 165 -7.11 0.59 -4.01
CA ARG A 165 -8.12 1.65 -4.20
C ARG A 165 -9.50 1.05 -4.48
N GLU A 166 -9.59 0.09 -5.39
CA GLU A 166 -10.86 -0.59 -5.72
C GLU A 166 -11.44 -1.34 -4.53
N TYR A 167 -10.58 -2.03 -3.76
CA TYR A 167 -10.97 -2.72 -2.54
C TYR A 167 -11.59 -1.75 -1.53
N VAL A 168 -10.95 -0.60 -1.28
CA VAL A 168 -11.48 0.42 -0.35
C VAL A 168 -12.81 0.99 -0.85
N ILE A 169 -12.93 1.28 -2.15
CA ILE A 169 -14.20 1.75 -2.75
C ILE A 169 -15.31 0.71 -2.53
N ARG A 170 -15.02 -0.57 -2.75
CA ARG A 170 -15.97 -1.66 -2.55
C ARG A 170 -16.40 -1.78 -1.09
N MET A 171 -15.45 -1.70 -0.16
CA MET A 171 -15.73 -1.72 1.28
C MET A 171 -16.63 -0.56 1.71
N ASN A 172 -16.40 0.66 1.19
CA ASN A 172 -17.23 1.82 1.50
C ASN A 172 -18.64 1.69 0.91
N LYS A 173 -18.78 1.13 -0.31
CA LYS A 173 -20.11 0.84 -0.90
C LYS A 173 -20.90 -0.18 -0.07
N MET A 174 -20.25 -1.24 0.42
CA MET A 174 -20.92 -2.25 1.24
C MET A 174 -21.41 -1.69 2.58
N LYS A 175 -20.61 -0.81 3.22
CA LYS A 175 -21.04 -0.13 4.46
C LYS A 175 -22.30 0.72 4.23
N GLY A 176 -22.34 1.51 3.16
CA GLY A 176 -23.52 2.33 2.84
C GLY A 176 -24.75 1.56 2.33
N ALA A 177 -24.60 0.28 1.97
CA ALA A 177 -25.71 -0.58 1.57
C ALA A 177 -26.38 -1.30 2.75
N GLY A 178 -25.67 -1.48 3.87
CA GLY A 178 -26.23 -2.06 5.11
C GLY A 178 -26.89 -1.04 6.05
N GLU A 179 -26.87 0.24 5.69
CA GLU A 179 -27.48 1.37 6.43
C GLU A 179 -28.83 1.82 5.82
N LYS A 180 -29.45 0.98 4.98
CA LYS A 180 -30.78 1.21 4.40
C LYS A 180 -31.80 0.23 4.93
#